data_AF-A0A7G1Q9P8-F1
#
_entry.id   AF-A0A7G1Q9P8-F1
#
_cell.length_a   1.000
_cell.length_b   1.000
_cell.length_c   1.000
_cell.angle_alpha   90.00
_cell.angle_beta   90.00
_cell.angle_gamma   90.00
#
_symmetry.space_group_name_H-M   'P 1'
#
loop_
_entity.id
_entity.type
_entity.pdbx_description
1 polymer ?
#
loop_
_entity_poly.entity_id
_entity_poly.type
_entity_poly.pdbx_seq_one_letter_code
_entity_poly.pdbx_strand_id
1 'polypeptide(L)'
;MNKSLSEVSAQTAMIPPTCTSQLMQNYRLAAPIFAGTQIAAAPNRSNGQSEVYSIGTDGHVYRISMDSGSDTGWNVSDRKFPGKATHLAVAGNLNGSVDIYASDEQNRNSQIYIESSYLSLASGIGNNALQVFGIQKDGFAYVVTYQDAQGNWHNAQDDHWDLGGKLPGPTA
;
A
#
# COMPACT_ATOMS: atom_id res chain seq x y z
N MET A 1 -23.98 86.96 28.82
CA MET A 1 -24.96 85.86 28.75
C MET A 1 -24.31 84.69 28.01
N ASN A 2 -24.44 83.49 28.59
CA ASN A 2 -23.76 82.22 28.33
C ASN A 2 -23.54 81.80 26.86
N LYS A 3 -22.38 81.22 26.56
CA LYS A 3 -22.15 79.76 26.43
C LYS A 3 -20.72 79.51 25.91
N SER A 4 -19.80 79.11 26.79
CA SER A 4 -18.56 78.44 26.39
C SER A 4 -18.83 76.93 26.47
N LEU A 5 -18.76 76.27 25.32
CA LEU A 5 -18.96 74.83 25.16
C LEU A 5 -17.71 74.12 25.68
N SER A 6 -17.89 73.28 26.70
CA SER A 6 -16.88 72.32 27.13
C SER A 6 -16.68 71.27 26.05
N GLU A 7 -15.50 71.23 25.42
CA GLU A 7 -15.09 70.13 24.57
C GLU A 7 -14.88 68.88 25.44
N VAL A 8 -15.86 67.98 25.41
CA VAL A 8 -15.71 66.63 25.93
C VAL A 8 -14.86 65.87 24.91
N SER A 9 -13.57 65.66 25.19
CA SER A 9 -12.76 64.76 24.37
C SER A 9 -13.29 63.34 24.55
N ALA A 10 -14.01 62.83 23.56
CA ALA A 10 -14.29 61.41 23.49
C ALA A 10 -12.96 60.70 23.16
N GLN A 11 -12.28 60.22 24.19
CA GLN A 11 -11.17 59.27 24.02
C GLN A 11 -11.78 57.98 23.46
N THR A 12 -11.86 57.87 22.14
CA THR A 12 -12.23 56.62 21.48
C THR A 12 -11.22 55.57 21.93
N ALA A 13 -11.65 54.60 22.73
CA ALA A 13 -10.85 53.46 23.09
C ALA A 13 -10.48 52.73 21.79
N MET A 14 -9.22 52.83 21.39
CA MET A 14 -8.63 51.97 20.37
C MET A 14 -8.72 50.54 20.89
N ILE A 15 -9.69 49.76 20.43
CA ILE A 15 -9.75 48.32 20.68
C ILE A 15 -8.70 47.72 19.74
N PRO A 16 -7.55 47.22 20.26
CA PRO A 16 -6.58 46.55 19.40
C PRO A 16 -7.27 45.36 18.72
N PRO A 17 -7.07 45.13 17.42
CA PRO A 17 -7.59 43.94 16.77
C PRO A 17 -7.01 42.71 17.49
N THR A 18 -7.88 41.93 18.11
CA THR A 18 -7.50 40.64 18.69
C THR A 18 -7.28 39.67 17.53
N CYS A 19 -6.01 39.40 17.22
CA CYS A 19 -5.66 38.33 16.31
C CYS A 19 -5.78 37.00 17.07
N THR A 20 -6.90 36.30 16.89
CA THR A 20 -7.05 34.91 17.31
C THR A 20 -6.46 34.00 16.23
N SER A 21 -5.19 33.63 16.39
CA SER A 21 -4.59 32.54 15.62
C SER A 21 -5.12 31.21 16.17
N GLN A 22 -5.99 30.53 15.41
CA GLN A 22 -6.27 29.11 15.66
C GLN A 22 -5.04 28.31 15.23
N LEU A 23 -4.24 27.84 16.19
CA LEU A 23 -3.24 26.83 15.92
C LEU A 23 -3.95 25.60 15.34
N MET A 24 -3.51 25.08 14.19
CA MET A 24 -4.04 23.83 13.65
C MET A 24 -3.82 22.72 14.70
N GLN A 25 -4.87 22.28 15.38
CA GLN A 25 -4.78 21.27 16.44
C GLN A 25 -4.89 19.83 15.89
N ASN A 26 -5.01 19.67 14.58
CA ASN A 26 -5.21 18.38 13.92
C ASN A 26 -3.94 17.86 13.24
N TYR A 27 -2.78 17.98 13.88
CA TYR A 27 -1.59 17.25 13.44
C TYR A 27 -1.70 15.81 13.94
N ARG A 28 -2.10 14.90 13.06
CA ARG A 28 -1.88 13.47 13.33
C ARG A 28 -0.41 13.18 13.12
N LEU A 29 0.22 12.55 14.10
CA LEU A 29 1.58 12.05 13.98
C LEU A 29 1.57 10.96 12.89
N ALA A 30 1.98 11.29 11.67
CA ALA A 30 2.21 10.31 10.64
C ALA A 30 3.64 9.81 10.81
N ALA A 31 3.80 8.57 11.29
CA ALA A 31 5.09 7.89 11.17
C ALA A 31 5.24 7.51 9.68
N PRO A 32 6.19 8.10 8.94
CA PRO A 32 6.45 7.66 7.57
C PRO A 32 6.83 6.18 7.65
N ILE A 33 6.06 5.36 6.97
CA ILE A 33 6.44 3.97 6.74
C ILE A 33 7.49 4.07 5.65
N PHE A 34 8.72 3.62 5.94
CA PHE A 34 9.79 3.56 4.94
C PHE A 34 9.42 2.48 3.92
N ALA A 35 8.47 2.79 3.03
CA ALA A 35 8.17 2.03 1.85
C ALA A 35 9.43 2.13 0.98
N GLY A 36 10.20 1.05 0.98
CA GLY A 36 11.44 0.90 0.24
C GLY A 36 11.18 0.93 -1.25
N THR A 37 11.07 -0.24 -1.89
CA THR A 37 11.10 -0.35 -3.36
C THR A 37 9.73 -0.51 -4.01
N GLN A 38 8.70 -0.95 -3.27
CA GLN A 38 7.38 -1.23 -3.85
C GLN A 38 6.24 -1.09 -2.85
N ILE A 39 5.07 -0.73 -3.37
CA ILE A 39 3.79 -0.65 -2.68
C ILE A 39 2.72 -1.39 -3.49
N ALA A 40 1.79 -2.04 -2.82
CA ALA A 40 0.63 -2.67 -3.44
C ALA A 40 -0.58 -2.56 -2.51
N ALA A 41 -1.80 -2.60 -3.05
CA ALA A 41 -3.02 -2.49 -2.25
C ALA A 41 -4.04 -3.53 -2.70
N ALA A 42 -4.79 -4.08 -1.75
CA ALA A 42 -5.88 -5.00 -2.02
C ALA A 42 -7.09 -4.70 -1.12
N PRO A 43 -8.32 -4.90 -1.62
CA PRO A 43 -9.50 -4.84 -0.78
C PRO A 43 -9.56 -6.07 0.13
N ASN A 44 -9.67 -5.85 1.43
CA ASN A 44 -10.12 -6.87 2.36
C ASN A 44 -11.66 -6.90 2.31
N ARG A 45 -12.21 -7.90 1.62
CA ARG A 45 -13.67 -7.99 1.40
C ARG A 45 -14.46 -8.35 2.66
N SER A 46 -13.82 -8.85 3.71
CA SER A 46 -14.51 -9.20 4.97
C SER A 46 -14.94 -7.97 5.77
N ASN A 47 -14.15 -6.89 5.71
CA ASN A 47 -14.38 -5.65 6.45
C ASN A 47 -14.64 -4.44 5.53
N GLY A 48 -14.54 -4.62 4.21
CA GLY A 48 -14.73 -3.56 3.21
C GLY A 48 -13.61 -2.52 3.18
N GLN A 49 -12.51 -2.75 3.90
CA GLN A 49 -11.39 -1.82 3.98
C GLN A 49 -10.29 -2.23 3.01
N SER A 50 -9.58 -1.25 2.47
CA SER A 50 -8.36 -1.52 1.70
C SER A 50 -7.18 -1.69 2.65
N GLU A 51 -6.38 -2.71 2.40
CA GLU A 51 -5.09 -2.92 3.06
C GLU A 51 -3.97 -2.54 2.10
N VAL A 52 -2.95 -1.89 2.63
CA VAL A 52 -1.76 -1.49 1.88
C VAL A 52 -0.59 -2.35 2.32
N TYR A 53 0.25 -2.73 1.38
CA TYR A 53 1.42 -3.56 1.58
C TYR A 53 2.64 -2.87 0.99
N SER A 54 3.76 -2.91 1.70
CA SER A 54 5.01 -2.32 1.23
C SER A 54 6.20 -3.19 1.56
N ILE A 55 7.26 -3.09 0.75
CA ILE A 55 8.57 -3.67 1.08
C ILE A 55 9.36 -2.64 1.85
N GLY A 56 9.85 -2.96 3.05
CA GLY A 56 10.73 -2.09 3.84
C GLY A 56 12.18 -2.08 3.33
N THR A 57 12.99 -1.14 3.82
CA THR A 57 14.44 -1.09 3.48
C THR A 57 15.24 -2.29 3.98
N ASP A 58 14.68 -3.04 4.93
CA ASP A 58 15.19 -4.31 5.44
C ASP A 58 14.85 -5.50 4.53
N GLY A 59 14.00 -5.30 3.51
CA GLY A 59 13.51 -6.35 2.61
C GLY A 59 12.32 -7.12 3.17
N HIS A 60 11.76 -6.71 4.32
CA HIS A 60 10.55 -7.30 4.87
C HIS A 60 9.29 -6.75 4.20
N VAL A 61 8.20 -7.52 4.23
CA VAL A 61 6.89 -7.06 3.75
C VAL A 61 6.05 -6.60 4.93
N TYR A 62 5.59 -5.36 4.88
CA TYR A 62 4.76 -4.74 5.91
C TYR A 62 3.32 -4.61 5.43
N ARG A 63 2.37 -5.06 6.26
CA ARG A 63 0.94 -4.73 6.11
C ARG A 63 0.65 -3.45 6.88
N ILE A 64 -0.10 -2.58 6.22
CA ILE A 64 -0.56 -1.28 6.70
C ILE A 64 -2.08 -1.30 6.56
N SER A 65 -2.80 -1.35 7.68
CA SER A 65 -4.26 -1.46 7.70
C SER A 65 -4.87 -0.37 8.57
N MET A 66 -6.09 0.05 8.27
CA MET A 66 -6.79 1.00 9.13
C MET A 66 -7.00 0.40 10.51
N ASP A 67 -6.76 1.21 11.53
CA ASP A 67 -7.04 0.86 12.92
C ASP A 67 -7.56 2.11 13.62
N SER A 68 -8.89 2.21 13.74
CA SER A 68 -9.54 3.36 14.38
C SER A 68 -9.23 3.49 15.87
N GLY A 69 -8.65 2.46 16.50
CA GLY A 69 -8.24 2.46 17.89
C GLY A 69 -6.81 2.91 18.12
N SER A 70 -5.98 3.05 17.07
CA SER A 70 -4.60 3.51 17.21
C SER A 70 -4.48 5.03 17.15
N ASP A 71 -3.48 5.60 17.82
CA ASP A 71 -3.22 7.05 17.83
C ASP A 71 -3.00 7.62 16.41
N THR A 72 -2.48 6.82 15.50
CA THR A 72 -2.22 7.21 14.10
C THR A 72 -3.41 6.95 13.19
N GLY A 73 -4.39 6.14 13.60
CA GLY A 73 -5.47 5.60 12.77
C GLY A 73 -5.05 4.42 11.89
N TRP A 74 -3.80 3.94 12.05
CA TRP A 74 -3.21 2.87 11.26
C TRP A 74 -2.53 1.83 12.16
N ASN A 75 -2.59 0.57 11.73
CA ASN A 75 -1.79 -0.53 12.26
C ASN A 75 -0.73 -0.91 11.22
N VAL A 76 0.50 -1.11 11.67
CA VAL A 76 1.60 -1.63 10.85
C VAL A 76 2.06 -2.94 11.44
N SER A 77 2.18 -3.97 10.60
CA SER A 77 2.59 -5.31 11.02
C SER A 77 3.56 -5.92 10.01
N ASP A 78 4.68 -6.44 10.51
CA ASP A 78 5.66 -7.18 9.71
C ASP A 78 5.15 -8.59 9.39
N ARG A 79 5.20 -8.97 8.11
CA ARG A 79 4.84 -10.31 7.63
C ARG A 79 6.01 -11.30 7.63
N LYS A 80 7.20 -10.86 8.04
CA LYS A 80 8.41 -11.67 8.23
C LYS A 80 8.77 -12.47 6.98
N PHE A 81 8.86 -11.77 5.86
CA PHE A 81 9.38 -12.36 4.63
C PHE A 81 10.78 -12.97 4.91
N PRO A 82 11.03 -14.26 4.61
CA PRO A 82 12.22 -14.99 5.04
C PRO A 82 13.51 -14.61 4.27
N GLY A 83 13.40 -13.75 3.26
CA GLY A 83 14.52 -13.22 2.48
C GLY A 83 14.54 -11.69 2.41
N LYS A 84 15.02 -11.13 1.29
CA LYS A 84 14.93 -9.70 1.00
C LYS A 84 14.02 -9.47 -0.20
N ALA A 85 12.75 -9.20 0.05
CA ALA A 85 11.79 -8.96 -1.00
C ALA A 85 12.25 -7.77 -1.87
N THR A 86 12.13 -7.95 -3.18
CA THR A 86 12.40 -6.91 -4.19
C THR A 86 11.16 -6.63 -5.03
N HIS A 87 10.25 -7.61 -5.12
CA HIS A 87 8.98 -7.48 -5.81
C HIS A 87 7.79 -7.92 -4.94
N LEU A 88 6.64 -7.28 -5.16
CA LEU A 88 5.40 -7.45 -4.39
C LEU A 88 4.18 -7.40 -5.32
N ALA A 89 3.25 -8.33 -5.13
CA ALA A 89 1.89 -8.28 -5.63
C ALA A 89 0.92 -8.74 -4.52
N VAL A 90 -0.30 -8.21 -4.50
CA VAL A 90 -1.29 -8.54 -3.48
C VAL A 90 -2.65 -8.70 -4.11
N ALA A 91 -3.52 -9.49 -3.49
CA ALA A 91 -4.81 -9.79 -4.03
C ALA A 91 -5.87 -10.02 -2.97
N GLY A 92 -7.03 -9.41 -3.14
CA GLY A 92 -8.19 -9.70 -2.31
C GLY A 92 -8.82 -11.02 -2.72
N ASN A 93 -8.84 -11.98 -1.79
CA ASN A 93 -9.48 -13.27 -1.98
C ASN A 93 -11.02 -13.12 -1.95
N LEU A 94 -11.74 -14.06 -2.58
CA LEU A 94 -13.20 -14.14 -2.52
C LEU A 94 -13.71 -14.46 -1.10
N ASN A 95 -12.91 -15.14 -0.28
CA ASN A 95 -13.24 -15.44 1.12
C ASN A 95 -13.03 -14.26 2.10
N GLY A 96 -12.61 -13.09 1.60
CA GLY A 96 -12.37 -11.90 2.42
C GLY A 96 -10.97 -11.79 3.03
N SER A 97 -10.07 -12.74 2.77
CA SER A 97 -8.65 -12.61 3.10
C SER A 97 -7.89 -11.84 2.01
N VAL A 98 -6.65 -11.44 2.30
CA VAL A 98 -5.72 -10.88 1.31
C VAL A 98 -4.54 -11.81 1.17
N ASP A 99 -4.26 -12.24 -0.06
CA ASP A 99 -3.09 -13.02 -0.43
C ASP A 99 -1.96 -12.09 -0.85
N ILE A 100 -0.73 -12.41 -0.44
CA ILE A 100 0.46 -11.57 -0.59
C ILE A 100 1.51 -12.41 -1.29
N TYR A 101 2.06 -11.88 -2.37
CA TYR A 101 3.12 -12.49 -3.17
C TYR A 101 4.31 -11.57 -3.13
N ALA A 102 5.44 -12.08 -2.68
CA ALA A 102 6.69 -11.36 -2.80
C ALA A 102 7.76 -12.26 -3.39
N SER A 103 8.78 -11.67 -4.01
CA SER A 103 9.92 -12.45 -4.49
C SER A 103 11.22 -11.75 -4.14
N ASP A 104 12.25 -12.55 -3.91
CA ASP A 104 13.63 -12.11 -3.80
C ASP A 104 14.46 -12.66 -4.96
N GLU A 105 15.74 -12.30 -4.99
CA GLU A 105 16.66 -12.80 -6.02
C GLU A 105 17.21 -14.21 -5.70
N GLN A 106 16.88 -14.79 -4.54
CA GLN A 106 17.57 -15.96 -3.96
C GLN A 106 16.68 -17.17 -3.67
N ASN A 107 15.40 -17.13 -4.04
CA ASN A 107 14.54 -18.30 -4.17
C ASN A 107 14.34 -19.12 -2.88
N ARG A 108 13.67 -18.56 -1.84
CA ARG A 108 13.41 -19.26 -0.56
C ARG A 108 11.98 -19.10 -0.03
N ASN A 109 11.47 -20.18 0.58
CA ASN A 109 10.05 -20.46 0.87
C ASN A 109 9.50 -19.99 2.24
N SER A 110 8.27 -19.43 2.22
CA SER A 110 7.19 -19.60 3.20
C SER A 110 5.88 -19.04 2.61
N GLN A 111 4.78 -19.81 2.70
CA GLN A 111 3.41 -19.52 2.25
C GLN A 111 3.26 -18.32 1.30
N ILE A 112 3.31 -18.65 0.01
CA ILE A 112 3.14 -17.77 -1.15
C ILE A 112 4.45 -17.06 -1.58
N TYR A 113 5.48 -17.85 -1.87
CA TYR A 113 6.58 -17.43 -2.73
C TYR A 113 6.63 -18.26 -3.98
N ILE A 114 7.05 -17.60 -5.04
CA ILE A 114 7.17 -18.18 -6.34
C ILE A 114 8.61 -18.61 -6.48
N GLU A 115 8.85 -19.86 -6.86
CA GLU A 115 10.18 -20.48 -6.89
C GLU A 115 11.09 -19.96 -8.04
N SER A 116 10.93 -18.70 -8.47
CA SER A 116 11.72 -18.10 -9.55
C SER A 116 11.85 -16.59 -9.37
N SER A 117 12.99 -16.03 -9.79
CA SER A 117 13.23 -14.59 -9.77
C SER A 117 12.41 -13.90 -10.86
N TYR A 118 11.29 -13.29 -10.50
CA TYR A 118 10.53 -12.40 -11.38
C TYR A 118 11.03 -10.96 -11.22
N LEU A 119 11.13 -10.23 -12.32
CA LEU A 119 11.45 -8.81 -12.40
C LEU A 119 10.25 -7.92 -12.05
N SER A 120 9.03 -8.47 -12.08
CA SER A 120 7.79 -7.79 -11.73
C SER A 120 6.71 -8.81 -11.47
N LEU A 121 5.77 -8.48 -10.59
CA LEU A 121 4.60 -9.28 -10.27
C LEU A 121 3.34 -8.43 -10.37
N ALA A 122 2.27 -9.03 -10.88
CA ALA A 122 0.93 -8.46 -10.89
C ALA A 122 -0.09 -9.54 -10.54
N SER A 123 -1.20 -9.15 -9.91
CA SER A 123 -2.31 -10.05 -9.62
C SER A 123 -3.58 -9.55 -10.32
N GLY A 124 -4.47 -10.48 -10.63
CA GLY A 124 -5.74 -10.17 -11.27
C GLY A 124 -6.75 -11.30 -11.09
N ILE A 125 -8.00 -11.03 -11.41
CA ILE A 125 -9.03 -12.05 -11.49
C ILE A 125 -9.20 -12.42 -12.96
N GLY A 126 -8.95 -13.70 -13.28
CA GLY A 126 -9.14 -14.28 -14.61
C GLY A 126 -9.86 -15.61 -14.47
N ASN A 127 -10.84 -15.90 -15.33
CA ASN A 127 -11.65 -17.13 -15.28
C ASN A 127 -12.28 -17.43 -13.89
N ASN A 128 -12.76 -16.40 -13.20
CA ASN A 128 -13.31 -16.48 -11.83
C ASN A 128 -12.31 -16.98 -10.77
N ALA A 129 -11.03 -16.99 -11.10
CA ALA A 129 -9.93 -17.40 -10.25
C ALA A 129 -8.98 -16.23 -10.02
N LEU A 130 -8.34 -16.18 -8.85
CA LEU A 130 -7.19 -15.28 -8.72
C LEU A 130 -6.03 -15.85 -9.52
N GLN A 131 -5.35 -14.99 -10.25
CA GLN A 131 -4.14 -15.32 -11.00
C GLN A 131 -3.04 -14.33 -10.63
N VAL A 132 -1.82 -14.84 -10.54
CA VAL A 132 -0.62 -14.03 -10.40
C VAL A 132 0.20 -14.20 -11.66
N PHE A 133 0.64 -13.08 -12.19
CA PHE A 133 1.48 -12.98 -13.37
C PHE A 133 2.84 -12.42 -12.97
N GLY A 134 3.88 -12.81 -13.70
CA GLY A 134 5.20 -12.28 -13.47
C GLY A 134 6.02 -12.21 -14.75
N ILE A 135 6.95 -11.27 -14.80
CA ILE A 135 7.94 -11.15 -15.88
C ILE A 135 9.25 -11.77 -15.40
N GLN A 136 9.83 -12.74 -16.11
CA GLN A 136 11.13 -13.31 -15.74
C GLN A 136 12.30 -12.58 -16.40
N LYS A 137 13.54 -12.98 -16.06
CA LYS A 137 14.79 -12.39 -16.60
C LYS A 137 14.94 -12.54 -18.12
N ASP A 138 14.24 -13.49 -18.72
CA ASP A 138 14.17 -13.68 -20.17
C ASP A 138 13.31 -12.61 -20.89
N GLY A 139 12.53 -11.84 -20.13
CA GLY A 139 11.63 -10.80 -20.62
C GLY A 139 10.25 -11.32 -21.04
N PHE A 140 9.92 -12.58 -20.75
CA PHE A 140 8.61 -13.17 -21.01
C PHE A 140 7.70 -13.04 -19.79
N ALA A 141 6.40 -12.91 -20.05
CA ALA A 141 5.37 -12.89 -19.04
C ALA A 141 4.77 -14.28 -18.85
N TYR A 142 4.65 -14.70 -17.60
CA TYR A 142 4.17 -16.03 -17.22
C TYR A 142 2.98 -15.91 -16.27
N VAL A 143 2.03 -16.84 -16.37
CA VAL A 143 1.19 -17.16 -15.22
C VAL A 143 2.09 -17.86 -14.22
N VAL A 144 2.04 -17.39 -13.00
CA VAL A 144 2.91 -17.85 -11.94
C VAL A 144 2.20 -18.89 -11.07
N THR A 145 1.03 -18.52 -10.58
CA THR A 145 0.16 -19.35 -9.77
C THR A 145 -1.27 -18.86 -9.93
N TYR A 146 -2.22 -19.75 -9.72
CA TYR A 146 -3.63 -19.43 -9.73
C TYR A 146 -4.38 -20.16 -8.63
N GLN A 147 -5.52 -19.60 -8.23
CA GLN A 147 -6.43 -20.20 -7.28
C GLN A 147 -7.56 -20.91 -8.04
N ASP A 148 -7.91 -22.13 -7.67
CA ASP A 148 -9.13 -22.76 -8.18
C ASP A 148 -10.40 -22.23 -7.48
N ALA A 149 -11.56 -22.70 -7.94
CA ALA A 149 -12.85 -22.30 -7.39
C ALA A 149 -13.09 -22.76 -5.94
N GLN A 150 -12.31 -23.73 -5.46
CA GLN A 150 -12.35 -24.23 -4.09
C GLN A 150 -11.39 -23.46 -3.17
N GLY A 151 -10.60 -22.55 -3.73
CA GLY A 151 -9.63 -21.74 -3.00
C GLY A 151 -8.24 -22.37 -2.90
N ASN A 152 -7.97 -23.48 -3.60
CA ASN A 152 -6.65 -24.11 -3.59
C ASN A 152 -5.71 -23.43 -4.59
N TRP A 153 -4.45 -23.31 -4.22
CA TRP A 153 -3.41 -22.75 -5.06
C TRP A 153 -2.75 -23.81 -5.93
N HIS A 154 -2.50 -23.47 -7.18
CA HIS A 154 -1.82 -24.29 -8.17
C HIS A 154 -0.62 -23.53 -8.73
N ASN A 155 0.54 -24.20 -8.85
CA ASN A 155 1.69 -23.64 -9.52
C ASN A 155 1.51 -23.76 -11.04
N ALA A 156 1.57 -22.65 -11.76
CA ALA A 156 1.42 -22.67 -13.22
C ALA A 156 2.72 -23.11 -13.94
N GLN A 157 3.84 -23.22 -13.21
CA GLN A 157 5.11 -23.71 -13.74
C GLN A 157 5.07 -25.18 -14.16
N ASP A 158 4.23 -26.01 -13.54
CA ASP A 158 4.10 -27.43 -13.91
C ASP A 158 3.41 -27.63 -15.27
N ASP A 159 2.63 -26.64 -15.73
CA ASP A 159 1.88 -26.71 -16.99
C ASP A 159 2.47 -25.85 -18.13
N HIS A 160 3.52 -25.06 -17.86
CA HIS A 160 4.30 -24.29 -18.85
C HIS A 160 3.45 -23.40 -19.81
N TRP A 161 2.58 -22.56 -19.26
CA TRP A 161 1.77 -21.61 -20.05
C TRP A 161 2.56 -20.33 -20.32
N ASP A 162 3.37 -20.33 -21.38
CA ASP A 162 3.88 -19.10 -21.98
C ASP A 162 2.68 -18.33 -22.57
N LEU A 163 2.46 -17.11 -22.06
CA LEU A 163 1.36 -16.25 -22.53
C LEU A 163 1.63 -15.67 -23.93
N GLY A 164 2.82 -15.92 -24.48
CA GLY A 164 3.22 -15.56 -25.83
C GLY A 164 3.80 -14.15 -25.90
N GLY A 165 5.07 -14.09 -26.32
CA GLY A 165 5.73 -12.88 -26.80
C GLY A 165 6.61 -12.18 -25.75
N LYS A 166 7.90 -12.04 -26.08
CA LYS A 166 8.85 -11.23 -25.33
C LYS A 166 8.40 -9.77 -25.38
N LEU A 167 8.22 -9.15 -24.21
CA LEU A 167 7.90 -7.72 -24.17
C LEU A 167 9.08 -6.92 -24.74
N PRO A 168 8.84 -5.90 -25.58
CA PRO A 168 9.90 -5.04 -26.07
C PRO A 168 10.63 -4.41 -24.88
N GLY A 169 11.95 -4.51 -24.87
CA GLY A 169 12.77 -3.94 -23.80
C GLY A 169 12.58 -2.42 -23.69
N PRO A 170 12.91 -1.82 -22.54
CA PRO A 170 12.78 -0.38 -22.35
C PRO A 170 13.59 0.36 -23.42
N THR A 171 12.93 1.18 -24.23
CA THR A 171 13.62 2.15 -25.10
C THR A 171 14.27 3.20 -24.21
N ALA A 172 15.60 3.29 -24.30
CA ALA A 172 16.42 4.30 -23.66
C ALA A 172 16.08 5.72 -24.11
#